data_AF-A0AAD4ZCT7-F1
#
_entry.id   AF-A0AAD4ZCT7-F1
#
_cell.length_a   1.000
_cell.length_b   1.000
_cell.length_c   1.000
_cell.angle_alpha   90.00
_cell.angle_beta   90.00
_cell.angle_gamma   90.00
#
_symmetry.space_group_name_H-M   'P 1'
#
loop_
_entity.id
_entity.type
_entity.pdbx_description
1 polymer ?
#
loop_
_entity_poly.entity_id
_entity_poly.type
_entity_poly.pdbx_seq_one_letter_code
_entity_poly.pdbx_strand_id
1 'polypeptide(L)'
;MDLSLAGDKKRPRRSSRARAPSTVGSFQHDILCIIFSFLDCFDLASCSVVCKSWSATINKSKLLQLFYRKQWQTGLFGSSNWSKECPEKSWNDYLEEMAVERHRLALQEGRIRVDHLRGHSVGGEQCRTKMGLLLTGVGDKVMRLWSLESYKCVGEYLIPDRVRLVDFDFDESKIVGLVGTRICIWRQNGISRIFPSHEGTFSKGLCMRYCDPEAVVGCEDGTVRVFDMYSRKCSQIVRAHEGPVKCLCLSDDQLILSGSSLGDVTLSALSSGERVVKLRSQDSSGIKTLCFNPCSHQVFAGTATGYGLCWDLRMGLLWKTRVSQNSVYSMQHQRNDASTLAVGGIDGVLRLLNQNTGEVISRCILDGYLSPSSQNTLGATQRTRGRRLSEDTAIDSILRSCRPPITCLAVGMKKVITTHNSKYIRIWKFDRS
;
A
#
# COMPACT_ATOMS: atom_id res chain seq x y z
N MET A 1 12.60 24.02 83.36
CA MET A 1 13.78 23.15 83.17
C MET A 1 13.27 21.77 82.77
N ASP A 2 13.44 21.21 81.59
CA ASP A 2 13.94 21.67 80.31
C ASP A 2 13.46 20.65 79.26
N LEU A 3 12.97 21.18 78.13
CA LEU A 3 13.22 20.75 76.75
C LEU A 3 13.03 19.29 76.30
N SER A 4 11.99 19.13 75.48
CA SER A 4 11.99 18.58 74.10
C SER A 4 12.69 17.25 73.80
N LEU A 5 11.90 16.25 73.38
CA LEU A 5 12.33 15.19 72.45
C LEU A 5 11.16 14.82 71.52
N ALA A 6 11.12 15.49 70.36
CA ALA A 6 10.31 15.08 69.22
C ALA A 6 11.16 14.13 68.34
N GLY A 7 10.78 12.86 68.30
CA GLY A 7 11.38 11.82 67.45
C GLY A 7 10.36 11.29 66.46
N ASP A 8 10.56 11.65 65.19
CA ASP A 8 9.64 11.48 64.06
C ASP A 8 9.58 10.01 63.57
N LYS A 9 8.36 9.43 63.51
CA LYS A 9 8.10 8.05 63.06
C LYS A 9 8.06 7.97 61.52
N LYS A 10 9.17 7.57 60.88
CA LYS A 10 9.16 7.18 59.45
C LYS A 10 8.67 5.73 59.26
N ARG A 11 7.47 5.59 58.68
CA ARG A 11 6.92 4.33 58.13
C ARG A 11 7.78 3.84 56.95
N PRO A 12 8.04 2.53 56.80
CA PRO A 12 8.75 2.00 55.64
C PRO A 12 7.89 2.10 54.37
N ARG A 13 8.49 2.65 53.30
CA ARG A 13 7.91 2.77 51.96
C ARG A 13 7.68 1.38 51.37
N ARG A 14 6.43 1.09 50.97
CA ARG A 14 6.07 -0.06 50.13
C ARG A 14 6.85 0.02 48.81
N SER A 15 7.70 -0.96 48.51
CA SER A 15 8.34 -1.07 47.21
C SER A 15 7.29 -1.42 46.16
N SER A 16 7.25 -0.62 45.09
CA SER A 16 6.47 -0.90 43.90
C SER A 16 6.99 -2.18 43.25
N ARG A 17 6.15 -3.22 43.12
CA ARG A 17 6.43 -4.38 42.26
C ARG A 17 6.69 -3.89 40.83
N ALA A 18 7.96 -3.88 40.44
CA ALA A 18 8.34 -3.71 39.04
C ALA A 18 7.72 -4.85 38.22
N ARG A 19 7.08 -4.51 37.10
CA ARG A 19 6.66 -5.50 36.09
C ARG A 19 7.88 -6.32 35.68
N ALA A 20 7.78 -7.65 35.74
CA ALA A 20 8.81 -8.53 35.22
C ALA A 20 9.10 -8.18 33.75
N PRO A 21 10.36 -8.03 33.33
CA PRO A 21 10.70 -7.85 31.92
C PRO A 21 10.23 -9.08 31.13
N SER A 22 9.68 -8.86 29.94
CA SER A 22 9.40 -9.94 29.00
C SER A 22 10.67 -10.79 28.83
N THR A 23 10.57 -12.09 29.07
CA THR A 23 11.65 -13.10 29.14
C THR A 23 12.67 -13.09 28.00
N VAL A 24 12.33 -12.46 26.89
CA VAL A 24 13.13 -12.39 25.68
C VAL A 24 14.12 -11.21 25.67
N GLY A 25 13.91 -10.20 26.51
CA GLY A 25 14.80 -9.03 26.61
C GLY A 25 16.11 -9.27 27.36
N SER A 26 16.29 -10.44 27.99
CA SER A 26 17.48 -10.76 28.80
C SER A 26 18.41 -11.80 28.17
N PHE A 27 18.21 -12.16 26.90
CA PHE A 27 19.14 -13.08 26.22
C PHE A 27 20.49 -12.40 25.98
N GLN A 28 21.57 -13.17 26.15
CA GLN A 28 22.92 -12.73 25.80
C GLN A 28 23.03 -12.47 24.29
N HIS A 29 23.91 -11.53 23.91
CA HIS A 29 24.10 -11.08 22.53
C HIS A 29 24.35 -12.24 21.54
N ASP A 30 25.07 -13.27 21.98
CA ASP A 30 25.44 -14.42 21.15
C ASP A 30 24.23 -15.32 20.85
N ILE A 31 23.35 -15.54 21.84
CA ILE A 31 22.11 -16.30 21.68
C ILE A 31 21.18 -15.56 20.70
N LEU A 32 21.09 -14.23 20.81
CA LEU A 32 20.32 -13.43 19.86
C LEU A 32 20.88 -13.52 18.44
N CYS A 33 22.20 -13.48 18.25
CA CYS A 33 22.82 -13.66 16.93
C CYS A 33 22.52 -15.04 16.33
N ILE A 34 22.53 -16.10 17.15
CA ILE A 34 22.17 -17.45 16.71
C ILE A 34 20.70 -17.49 16.29
N ILE A 35 19.77 -17.00 17.12
CA ILE A 35 18.33 -16.95 16.78
C ILE A 35 18.12 -16.16 15.48
N PHE A 36 18.74 -14.99 15.35
CA PHE A 36 18.63 -14.13 14.17
C PHE A 36 19.26 -14.74 12.90
N SER A 37 20.19 -15.69 13.02
CA SER A 37 20.74 -16.41 11.87
C SER A 37 19.76 -17.40 11.24
N PHE A 38 18.74 -17.84 12.00
CA PHE A 38 17.68 -18.73 11.51
C PHE A 38 16.48 -17.99 10.93
N LEU A 39 16.37 -16.68 11.15
CA LEU A 39 15.27 -15.87 10.66
C LEU A 39 15.42 -15.59 9.16
N ASP A 40 14.30 -15.28 8.52
CA ASP A 40 14.35 -14.70 7.18
C ASP A 40 14.66 -13.19 7.28
N CYS A 41 15.10 -12.55 6.19
CA CYS A 41 15.44 -11.12 6.23
C CYS A 41 14.25 -10.22 6.65
N PHE A 42 13.01 -10.67 6.47
CA PHE A 42 11.81 -9.90 6.85
C PHE A 42 11.52 -10.01 8.33
N ASP A 43 11.64 -11.22 8.87
CA ASP A 43 11.51 -11.49 10.30
C ASP A 43 12.66 -10.78 11.04
N LEU A 44 13.87 -10.77 10.46
CA LEU A 44 15.00 -10.00 10.97
C LEU A 44 14.72 -8.48 10.96
N ALA A 45 14.22 -7.95 9.85
CA ALA A 45 13.84 -6.53 9.76
C ALA A 45 12.73 -6.20 10.77
N SER A 46 11.74 -7.07 10.94
CA SER A 46 10.66 -6.92 11.92
C SER A 46 11.22 -6.93 13.34
N CYS A 47 12.13 -7.85 13.66
CA CYS A 47 12.84 -7.90 14.94
C CYS A 47 13.66 -6.63 15.20
N SER A 48 14.22 -6.00 14.17
CA SER A 48 14.97 -4.75 14.35
C SER A 48 14.11 -3.59 14.88
N VAL A 49 12.80 -3.62 14.64
CA VAL A 49 11.86 -2.55 15.07
C VAL A 49 11.26 -2.83 16.46
N VAL A 50 11.35 -4.07 16.96
CA VAL A 50 10.74 -4.47 18.24
C VAL A 50 11.39 -3.75 19.43
N CYS A 51 12.72 -3.68 19.49
CA CYS A 51 13.41 -2.99 20.58
C CYS A 51 14.83 -2.53 20.22
N LYS A 52 15.33 -1.52 20.95
CA LYS A 52 16.68 -0.95 20.75
C LYS A 52 17.82 -1.95 20.95
N SER A 53 17.64 -2.97 21.80
CA SER A 53 18.65 -4.01 22.04
C SER A 53 18.78 -4.94 20.84
N TRP A 54 17.65 -5.35 20.27
CA TRP A 54 17.60 -6.20 19.07
C TRP A 54 18.12 -5.44 17.85
N SER A 55 17.70 -4.18 17.68
CA SER A 55 18.20 -3.32 16.62
C SER A 55 19.71 -3.13 16.71
N ALA A 56 20.25 -2.89 17.92
CA ALA A 56 21.69 -2.79 18.13
C ALA A 56 22.41 -4.11 17.82
N THR A 57 21.82 -5.25 18.16
CA THR A 57 22.43 -6.56 17.89
C THR A 57 22.47 -6.87 16.40
N ILE A 58 21.36 -6.65 15.69
CA ILE A 58 21.25 -6.87 14.25
C ILE A 58 22.18 -5.92 13.48
N ASN A 59 22.25 -4.65 13.90
CA ASN A 59 23.00 -3.63 13.17
C ASN A 59 24.49 -3.59 13.52
N LYS A 60 24.91 -4.08 14.70
CA LYS A 60 26.31 -4.05 15.14
C LYS A 60 27.03 -5.40 14.99
N SER A 61 26.30 -6.52 14.88
CA SER A 61 26.93 -7.84 14.79
C SER A 61 27.56 -8.09 13.42
N LYS A 62 28.88 -7.94 13.34
CA LYS A 62 29.65 -8.18 12.11
C LYS A 62 29.54 -9.62 11.61
N LEU A 63 29.37 -10.59 12.52
CA LEU A 63 29.18 -12.00 12.19
C LEU A 63 27.86 -12.24 11.45
N LEU A 64 26.76 -11.65 11.95
CA LEU A 64 25.45 -11.74 11.30
C LEU A 64 25.52 -11.10 9.90
N GLN A 65 26.16 -9.94 9.78
CA GLN A 65 26.32 -9.25 8.50
C GLN A 65 27.10 -10.09 7.48
N LEU A 66 28.22 -10.70 7.90
CA LEU A 66 29.01 -11.56 7.04
C LEU A 66 28.27 -12.84 6.65
N PHE A 67 27.47 -13.43 7.55
CA PHE A 67 26.67 -14.62 7.27
C PHE A 67 25.69 -14.38 6.12
N TYR A 68 24.85 -13.35 6.23
CA TYR A 68 23.88 -13.01 5.20
C TYR A 68 24.54 -12.52 3.90
N ARG A 69 25.64 -11.75 3.99
CA ARG A 69 26.45 -11.37 2.80
C ARG A 69 26.98 -12.59 2.06
N LYS A 70 27.51 -13.58 2.79
CA LYS A 70 28.03 -14.82 2.20
C LYS A 70 26.90 -15.64 1.58
N GLN A 71 25.77 -15.79 2.28
CA GLN A 71 24.60 -16.53 1.79
C GLN A 71 24.07 -15.94 0.48
N TRP A 72 24.13 -14.62 0.34
CA TRP A 72 23.79 -13.88 -0.87
C TRP A 72 24.80 -14.10 -2.01
N GLN A 73 26.10 -13.98 -1.72
CA GLN A 73 27.17 -14.15 -2.72
C GLN A 73 27.29 -15.59 -3.24
N THR A 74 26.96 -16.60 -2.43
CA THR A 74 27.07 -18.02 -2.83
C THR A 74 25.95 -18.52 -3.76
N GLY A 75 25.03 -17.66 -4.21
CA GLY A 75 24.15 -18.00 -5.32
C GLY A 75 23.11 -19.09 -5.04
N LEU A 76 22.67 -19.28 -3.79
CA LEU A 76 21.43 -20.03 -3.49
C LEU A 76 20.16 -19.27 -3.93
N PHE A 77 20.34 -18.05 -4.46
CA PHE A 77 19.30 -17.17 -4.99
C PHE A 77 19.87 -16.52 -6.26
N GLY A 78 19.47 -17.02 -7.42
CA GLY A 78 20.08 -16.67 -8.71
C GLY A 78 19.89 -15.21 -9.10
N SER A 79 21.01 -14.51 -9.31
CA SER A 79 21.32 -13.86 -10.59
C SER A 79 22.72 -13.25 -10.54
N SER A 80 23.53 -13.68 -11.49
CA SER A 80 24.78 -13.09 -11.93
C SER A 80 24.53 -11.71 -12.54
N ASN A 81 24.89 -10.65 -11.83
CA ASN A 81 25.41 -9.38 -12.38
C ASN A 81 25.56 -8.36 -11.26
N TRP A 82 26.48 -8.60 -10.34
CA TRP A 82 27.03 -7.52 -9.53
C TRP A 82 28.52 -7.42 -9.78
N SER A 83 28.91 -6.25 -10.29
CA SER A 83 30.29 -5.77 -10.30
C SER A 83 30.85 -5.89 -8.89
N LYS A 84 32.05 -6.47 -8.79
CA LYS A 84 32.79 -6.72 -7.54
C LYS A 84 33.17 -5.46 -6.74
N GLU A 85 32.62 -4.31 -7.07
CA GLU A 85 32.96 -3.02 -6.47
C GLU A 85 31.67 -2.24 -6.23
N CYS A 86 31.25 -2.18 -4.97
CA CYS A 86 30.44 -1.07 -4.46
C CYS A 86 30.95 -0.72 -3.06
N PRO A 87 31.23 0.58 -2.80
CA PRO A 87 31.68 1.07 -1.49
C PRO A 87 30.57 0.95 -0.44
N GLU A 88 30.95 1.11 0.84
CA GLU A 88 30.20 0.87 2.08
C GLU A 88 28.71 1.29 2.09
N LYS A 89 27.82 0.49 1.49
CA LYS A 89 26.37 0.59 1.73
C LYS A 89 26.07 0.24 3.18
N SER A 90 25.11 0.96 3.79
CA SER A 90 24.70 0.68 5.16
C SER A 90 24.08 -0.73 5.25
N TRP A 91 24.17 -1.35 6.42
CA TRP A 91 23.56 -2.68 6.63
C TRP A 91 22.04 -2.67 6.41
N ASN A 92 21.38 -1.53 6.67
CA ASN A 92 19.93 -1.39 6.47
C ASN A 92 19.56 -1.40 4.99
N ASP A 93 20.29 -0.66 4.15
CA ASP A 93 20.05 -0.66 2.69
C ASP A 93 20.21 -2.06 2.12
N TYR A 94 21.20 -2.80 2.63
CA TYR A 94 21.43 -4.19 2.26
C TYR A 94 20.28 -5.12 2.67
N LEU A 95 19.75 -4.98 3.89
CA LEU A 95 18.58 -5.73 4.35
C LEU A 95 17.34 -5.41 3.51
N GLU A 96 17.15 -4.14 3.17
CA GLU A 96 16.03 -3.69 2.32
C GLU A 96 16.10 -4.29 0.93
N GLU A 97 17.26 -4.21 0.25
CA GLU A 97 17.46 -4.84 -1.07
C GLU A 97 17.17 -6.35 -1.05
N MET A 98 17.65 -7.06 -0.03
CA MET A 98 17.36 -8.49 0.13
C MET A 98 15.87 -8.76 0.37
N ALA A 99 15.19 -7.92 1.14
CA ALA A 99 13.76 -8.05 1.38
C ALA A 99 12.96 -7.80 0.09
N VAL A 100 13.31 -6.79 -0.70
CA VAL A 100 12.65 -6.51 -1.99
C VAL A 100 12.87 -7.66 -2.98
N GLU A 101 14.07 -8.20 -3.08
CA GLU A 101 14.33 -9.32 -4.00
C GLU A 101 13.58 -10.59 -3.60
N ARG A 102 13.55 -10.90 -2.30
CA ARG A 102 12.73 -12.03 -1.81
C ARG A 102 11.24 -11.79 -2.00
N HIS A 103 10.79 -10.54 -1.90
CA HIS A 103 9.42 -10.17 -2.22
C HIS A 103 9.12 -10.43 -3.70
N ARG A 104 10.03 -10.03 -4.60
CA ARG A 104 9.94 -10.25 -6.04
C ARG A 104 9.87 -11.73 -6.39
N LEU A 105 10.82 -12.54 -5.91
CA LEU A 105 10.83 -13.99 -6.13
C LEU A 105 9.56 -14.67 -5.61
N ALA A 106 9.06 -14.25 -4.44
CA ALA A 106 7.82 -14.78 -3.91
C ALA A 106 6.62 -14.48 -4.82
N LEU A 107 6.50 -13.25 -5.31
CA LEU A 107 5.44 -12.87 -6.26
C LEU A 107 5.52 -13.70 -7.56
N GLN A 108 6.72 -13.91 -8.08
CA GLN A 108 6.95 -14.64 -9.34
C GLN A 108 6.70 -16.15 -9.22
N GLU A 109 7.28 -16.81 -8.22
CA GLU A 109 7.32 -18.28 -8.14
C GLU A 109 6.56 -18.86 -6.94
N GLY A 110 6.30 -18.06 -5.90
CA GLY A 110 5.72 -18.52 -4.63
C GLY A 110 4.33 -19.15 -4.76
N ARG A 111 4.00 -20.10 -3.89
CA ARG A 111 2.65 -20.70 -3.82
C ARG A 111 1.64 -19.65 -3.36
N ILE A 112 0.48 -19.65 -4.01
CA ILE A 112 -0.55 -18.64 -3.78
C ILE A 112 -1.59 -19.16 -2.79
N ARG A 113 -1.69 -18.51 -1.63
CA ARG A 113 -2.77 -18.71 -0.66
C ARG A 113 -3.63 -17.45 -0.62
N VAL A 114 -4.94 -17.59 -0.57
CA VAL A 114 -5.85 -16.45 -0.54
C VAL A 114 -6.71 -16.52 0.71
N ASP A 115 -6.54 -15.54 1.59
CA ASP A 115 -7.38 -15.36 2.77
C ASP A 115 -8.52 -14.40 2.43
N HIS A 116 -9.75 -14.78 2.74
CA HIS A 116 -10.96 -13.99 2.57
C HIS A 116 -11.33 -13.40 3.92
N LEU A 117 -11.16 -12.10 4.05
CA LEU A 117 -11.60 -11.33 5.21
C LEU A 117 -13.00 -10.81 4.94
N ARG A 118 -13.96 -11.14 5.81
CA ARG A 118 -15.26 -10.47 5.78
C ARG A 118 -15.06 -9.01 6.22
N GLY A 119 -14.94 -8.14 5.23
CA GLY A 119 -14.62 -6.74 5.45
C GLY A 119 -15.87 -5.90 5.68
N HIS A 120 -16.89 -6.06 4.84
CA HIS A 120 -18.01 -5.13 4.77
C HIS A 120 -19.35 -5.82 4.52
N SER A 121 -20.44 -5.17 4.92
CA SER A 121 -21.80 -5.70 4.71
C SER A 121 -22.26 -5.57 3.25
N VAL A 122 -21.66 -4.64 2.51
CA VAL A 122 -21.83 -4.35 1.08
C VAL A 122 -20.47 -4.46 0.39
N GLY A 123 -20.43 -4.56 -0.94
CA GLY A 123 -19.19 -4.60 -1.72
C GLY A 123 -18.24 -3.47 -1.35
N GLY A 124 -17.01 -3.80 -0.94
CA GLY A 124 -15.97 -2.80 -0.68
C GLY A 124 -15.39 -2.30 -1.99
N GLU A 125 -15.50 -1.00 -2.26
CA GLU A 125 -15.11 -0.46 -3.57
C GLU A 125 -13.63 -0.09 -3.62
N GLN A 126 -13.02 0.26 -2.48
CA GLN A 126 -11.68 0.84 -2.42
C GLN A 126 -10.85 0.34 -1.24
N CYS A 127 -9.54 0.18 -1.45
CA CYS A 127 -8.57 -0.17 -0.43
C CYS A 127 -7.26 0.60 -0.61
N ARG A 128 -6.60 0.92 0.50
CA ARG A 128 -5.25 1.49 0.50
C ARG A 128 -4.42 0.92 1.63
N THR A 129 -3.14 0.72 1.36
CA THR A 129 -2.19 0.23 2.37
C THR A 129 -1.10 1.24 2.61
N LYS A 130 -0.84 1.54 3.88
CA LYS A 130 0.32 2.31 4.33
C LYS A 130 0.77 1.77 5.68
N MET A 131 2.08 1.67 5.89
CA MET A 131 2.66 1.41 7.22
C MET A 131 2.13 0.12 7.89
N GLY A 132 1.94 -0.95 7.11
CA GLY A 132 1.40 -2.22 7.62
C GLY A 132 -0.10 -2.21 7.96
N LEU A 133 -0.78 -1.10 7.72
CA LEU A 133 -2.22 -0.94 7.89
C LEU A 133 -2.91 -0.98 6.53
N LEU A 134 -4.14 -1.49 6.52
CA LEU A 134 -5.04 -1.50 5.39
C LEU A 134 -6.29 -0.71 5.75
N LEU A 135 -6.56 0.35 5.01
CA LEU A 135 -7.82 1.09 5.11
C LEU A 135 -8.72 0.68 3.95
N THR A 136 -9.97 0.34 4.28
CA THR A 136 -10.98 -0.06 3.29
C THR A 136 -12.22 0.80 3.47
N GLY A 137 -12.80 1.23 2.37
CA GLY A 137 -13.99 2.08 2.37
C GLY A 137 -15.13 1.44 1.58
N VAL A 138 -16.33 1.55 2.13
CA VAL A 138 -17.58 1.27 1.41
C VAL A 138 -18.24 2.59 1.07
N GLY A 139 -18.77 2.68 -0.14
CA GLY A 139 -19.37 3.89 -0.66
C GLY A 139 -20.45 4.51 0.24
N ASP A 140 -21.13 3.78 1.14
CA ASP A 140 -22.33 4.29 1.82
C ASP A 140 -22.27 4.38 3.37
N LYS A 141 -21.35 3.70 4.07
CA LYS A 141 -21.52 3.45 5.52
C LYS A 141 -20.28 3.62 6.39
N VAL A 142 -19.23 2.83 6.16
CA VAL A 142 -18.12 2.70 7.11
C VAL A 142 -16.79 2.58 6.38
N MET A 143 -15.77 3.22 6.94
CA MET A 143 -14.37 2.95 6.64
C MET A 143 -13.78 2.10 7.76
N ARG A 144 -13.08 1.02 7.40
CA ARG A 144 -12.46 0.10 8.36
C ARG A 144 -10.96 0.05 8.18
N LEU A 145 -10.25 0.21 9.29
CA LEU A 145 -8.79 0.11 9.40
C LEU A 145 -8.43 -1.28 9.93
N TRP A 146 -7.53 -1.96 9.24
CA TRP A 146 -7.12 -3.34 9.52
C TRP A 146 -5.60 -3.41 9.73
N SER A 147 -5.16 -4.27 10.65
CA SER A 147 -3.75 -4.64 10.79
C SER A 147 -3.42 -5.78 9.80
N LEU A 148 -2.40 -5.61 8.95
CA LEU A 148 -1.98 -6.65 8.00
C LEU A 148 -1.14 -7.78 8.63
N GLU A 149 -0.75 -7.63 9.89
CA GLU A 149 -0.07 -8.66 10.67
C GLU A 149 -1.09 -9.60 11.32
N SER A 150 -2.06 -9.03 12.03
CA SER A 150 -3.06 -9.79 12.79
C SER A 150 -4.35 -10.08 12.02
N TYR A 151 -4.60 -9.37 10.91
CA TYR A 151 -5.84 -9.36 10.15
C TYR A 151 -7.08 -9.00 10.97
N LYS A 152 -6.89 -8.25 12.06
CA LYS A 152 -7.96 -7.74 12.91
C LYS A 152 -8.32 -6.30 12.53
N CYS A 153 -9.60 -5.98 12.66
CA CYS A 153 -10.08 -4.61 12.55
C CYS A 153 -9.59 -3.81 13.76
N VAL A 154 -8.81 -2.76 13.51
CA VAL A 154 -8.24 -1.85 14.51
C VAL A 154 -9.22 -0.73 14.83
N GLY A 155 -9.96 -0.25 13.81
CA GLY A 155 -10.91 0.84 13.99
C GLY A 155 -11.98 0.87 12.90
N GLU A 156 -13.16 1.33 13.28
CA GLU A 156 -14.27 1.61 12.38
C GLU A 156 -14.61 3.11 12.44
N TYR A 157 -14.76 3.72 11.26
CA TYR A 157 -15.04 5.14 11.11
C TYR A 157 -16.32 5.32 10.31
N LEU A 158 -17.33 5.93 10.94
CA LEU A 158 -18.61 6.21 10.30
C LEU A 158 -18.50 7.40 9.36
N ILE A 159 -19.11 7.27 8.18
CA ILE A 159 -19.18 8.35 7.20
C ILE A 159 -20.39 9.24 7.56
N PRO A 160 -20.20 10.56 7.72
CA PRO A 160 -21.30 11.49 8.01
C PRO A 160 -22.39 11.50 6.93
N ASP A 161 -23.63 11.82 7.34
CA ASP A 161 -24.76 12.18 6.48
C ASP A 161 -25.18 11.15 5.40
N ARG A 162 -24.72 9.89 5.47
CA ARG A 162 -24.96 8.83 4.46
C ARG A 162 -24.57 9.23 3.02
N VAL A 163 -23.73 10.25 2.88
CA VAL A 163 -23.24 10.72 1.59
C VAL A 163 -22.17 9.76 1.09
N ARG A 164 -22.10 9.58 -0.24
CA ARG A 164 -21.19 8.60 -0.84
C ARG A 164 -19.72 8.95 -0.58
N LEU A 165 -18.95 8.01 -0.05
CA LEU A 165 -17.48 8.07 -0.01
C LEU A 165 -16.94 7.95 -1.43
N VAL A 166 -16.23 8.97 -1.89
CA VAL A 166 -15.65 9.03 -3.23
C VAL A 166 -14.25 8.44 -3.23
N ASP A 167 -13.39 8.88 -2.32
CA ASP A 167 -12.01 8.42 -2.19
C ASP A 167 -11.47 8.80 -0.80
N PHE A 168 -10.39 8.16 -0.37
CA PHE A 168 -9.78 8.43 0.93
C PHE A 168 -8.29 8.18 0.92
N ASP A 169 -7.57 8.77 1.84
CA ASP A 169 -6.17 8.50 2.08
C ASP A 169 -5.82 8.80 3.54
N PHE A 170 -4.70 8.29 4.04
CA PHE A 170 -4.39 8.37 5.47
C PHE A 170 -2.91 8.46 5.76
N ASP A 171 -2.59 8.88 6.97
CA ASP A 171 -1.27 8.85 7.59
C ASP A 171 -1.37 8.16 8.98
N GLU A 172 -0.30 8.22 9.79
CA GLU A 172 -0.27 7.61 11.13
C GLU A 172 -1.26 8.26 12.11
N SER A 173 -1.59 9.52 11.88
CA SER A 173 -2.34 10.38 12.80
C SER A 173 -3.83 10.50 12.44
N LYS A 174 -4.16 10.48 11.16
CA LYS A 174 -5.47 10.86 10.64
C LYS A 174 -5.79 10.20 9.30
N ILE A 175 -7.08 10.05 9.08
CA ILE A 175 -7.67 9.63 7.82
C ILE A 175 -8.32 10.87 7.20
N VAL A 176 -8.09 11.10 5.91
CA VAL A 176 -8.72 12.15 5.12
C VAL A 176 -9.57 11.47 4.05
N GLY A 177 -10.80 11.93 3.87
CA GLY A 177 -11.75 11.32 2.94
C GLY A 177 -12.60 12.35 2.24
N LEU A 178 -12.82 12.13 0.95
CA LEU A 178 -13.73 12.91 0.12
C LEU A 178 -15.11 12.28 0.18
N VAL A 179 -16.05 12.98 0.80
CA VAL A 179 -17.43 12.55 0.99
C VAL A 179 -18.34 13.54 0.25
N GLY A 180 -18.86 13.11 -0.90
CA GLY A 180 -19.56 14.00 -1.83
C GLY A 180 -18.66 15.14 -2.31
N THR A 181 -18.94 16.37 -1.87
CA THR A 181 -18.17 17.58 -2.18
C THR A 181 -17.33 18.08 -1.00
N ARG A 182 -17.34 17.36 0.13
CA ARG A 182 -16.68 17.77 1.37
C ARG A 182 -15.46 16.90 1.65
N ILE A 183 -14.41 17.51 2.19
CA ILE A 183 -13.28 16.78 2.76
C ILE A 183 -13.54 16.58 4.25
N CYS A 184 -13.47 15.34 4.71
CA CYS A 184 -13.65 14.96 6.11
C CYS A 184 -12.34 14.40 6.67
N ILE A 185 -12.05 14.72 7.92
CA ILE A 185 -10.86 14.23 8.63
C ILE A 185 -11.31 13.43 9.85
N TRP A 186 -10.84 12.20 9.98
CA TRP A 186 -11.03 11.38 11.16
C TRP A 186 -9.70 11.22 11.90
N ARG A 187 -9.71 11.42 13.22
CA ARG A 187 -8.60 11.07 14.12
C ARG A 187 -8.99 9.87 14.99
N GLN A 188 -8.03 9.27 15.68
CA GLN A 188 -8.22 8.06 16.52
C GLN A 188 -9.39 8.14 17.54
N ASN A 189 -9.86 9.34 17.90
CA ASN A 189 -10.99 9.54 18.82
C ASN A 189 -12.37 9.57 18.15
N GLY A 190 -12.49 9.17 16.87
CA GLY A 190 -13.76 9.09 16.16
C GLY A 190 -14.38 10.45 15.75
N ILE A 191 -13.74 11.57 16.08
CA ILE A 191 -14.23 12.91 15.70
C ILE A 191 -13.95 13.13 14.21
N SER A 192 -15.01 13.16 13.41
CA SER A 192 -14.97 13.69 12.04
C SER A 192 -15.01 15.22 12.09
N ARG A 193 -13.97 15.89 11.62
CA ARG A 193 -14.05 17.32 11.31
C ARG A 193 -14.35 17.46 9.82
N ILE A 194 -15.47 18.13 9.53
CA ILE A 194 -15.83 18.51 8.16
C ILE A 194 -15.05 19.78 7.82
N PHE A 195 -14.47 19.81 6.63
CA PHE A 195 -13.83 20.99 6.04
C PHE A 195 -14.92 21.86 5.40
N PRO A 196 -15.29 23.02 5.99
CA PRO A 196 -16.37 23.85 5.48
C PRO A 196 -15.77 25.03 4.70
N SER A 197 -14.87 24.75 3.75
CA SER A 197 -14.33 25.83 2.93
C SER A 197 -15.30 26.10 1.78
N HIS A 198 -15.81 27.34 1.73
CA HIS A 198 -16.56 27.86 0.59
C HIS A 198 -15.64 28.32 -0.56
N GLU A 199 -14.32 28.30 -0.35
CA GLU A 199 -13.31 28.62 -1.37
C GLU A 199 -12.91 27.32 -2.08
N GLY A 200 -12.90 27.34 -3.41
CA GLY A 200 -12.59 26.13 -4.19
C GLY A 200 -13.74 25.11 -4.26
N THR A 201 -15.01 25.56 -4.19
CA THR A 201 -16.21 24.74 -4.37
C THR A 201 -16.26 24.06 -5.75
N PHE A 202 -16.40 22.75 -5.77
CA PHE A 202 -16.59 21.95 -6.98
C PHE A 202 -17.92 21.21 -6.92
N SER A 203 -18.54 20.95 -8.08
CA SER A 203 -19.80 20.22 -8.17
C SER A 203 -19.64 18.75 -7.78
N LYS A 204 -18.54 18.13 -8.20
CA LYS A 204 -18.27 16.71 -7.98
C LYS A 204 -16.79 16.38 -8.04
N GLY A 205 -16.27 15.81 -6.96
CA GLY A 205 -14.94 15.23 -6.91
C GLY A 205 -15.00 13.75 -7.30
N LEU A 206 -13.95 13.25 -7.94
CA LEU A 206 -13.89 11.90 -8.49
C LEU A 206 -12.76 11.05 -7.90
N CYS A 207 -11.70 11.68 -7.42
CA CYS A 207 -10.56 11.02 -6.79
C CYS A 207 -9.86 11.98 -5.82
N MET A 208 -9.10 11.44 -4.87
CA MET A 208 -8.37 12.22 -3.88
C MET A 208 -7.05 11.56 -3.45
N ARG A 209 -6.04 12.37 -3.17
CA ARG A 209 -4.80 11.94 -2.51
C ARG A 209 -4.45 12.91 -1.37
N TYR A 210 -3.73 12.41 -0.38
CA TYR A 210 -3.36 13.19 0.80
C TYR A 210 -1.89 12.96 1.15
N CYS A 211 -1.16 14.05 1.31
CA CYS A 211 0.19 14.10 1.84
C CYS A 211 0.28 15.33 2.75
N ASP A 212 0.60 15.17 4.04
CA ASP A 212 0.57 16.30 4.98
C ASP A 212 1.46 17.46 4.48
N PRO A 213 0.94 18.70 4.35
CA PRO A 213 -0.36 19.18 4.83
C PRO A 213 -1.49 19.24 3.79
N GLU A 214 -1.32 18.72 2.59
CA GLU A 214 -2.18 18.97 1.44
C GLU A 214 -3.11 17.79 1.11
N ALA A 215 -4.38 18.10 0.87
CA ALA A 215 -5.34 17.20 0.25
C ALA A 215 -5.60 17.66 -1.19
N VAL A 216 -5.40 16.77 -2.15
CA VAL A 216 -5.56 17.05 -3.59
C VAL A 216 -6.77 16.31 -4.11
N VAL A 217 -7.71 17.04 -4.72
CA VAL A 217 -8.98 16.53 -5.25
C VAL A 217 -9.03 16.71 -6.76
N GLY A 218 -9.33 15.63 -7.47
CA GLY A 218 -9.57 15.64 -8.91
C GLY A 218 -11.06 15.78 -9.19
N CYS A 219 -11.44 16.78 -9.97
CA CYS A 219 -12.83 17.18 -10.17
C CYS A 219 -13.37 16.74 -11.53
N GLU A 220 -14.70 16.67 -11.65
CA GLU A 220 -15.39 16.37 -12.91
C GLU A 220 -15.22 17.48 -13.96
N ASP A 221 -14.94 18.71 -13.53
CA ASP A 221 -14.68 19.88 -14.38
C ASP A 221 -13.26 19.92 -15.00
N GLY A 222 -12.45 18.87 -14.79
CA GLY A 222 -11.07 18.81 -15.28
C GLY A 222 -10.05 19.58 -14.43
N THR A 223 -10.49 20.21 -13.34
CA THR A 223 -9.61 20.88 -12.39
C THR A 223 -9.06 19.91 -11.34
N VAL A 224 -7.84 20.18 -10.90
CA VAL A 224 -7.25 19.60 -9.70
C VAL A 224 -7.15 20.68 -8.65
N ARG A 225 -7.73 20.44 -7.48
CA ARG A 225 -7.83 21.42 -6.40
C ARG A 225 -7.02 20.95 -5.22
N VAL A 226 -6.18 21.84 -4.71
CA VAL A 226 -5.29 21.58 -3.58
C VAL A 226 -5.84 22.33 -2.38
N PHE A 227 -6.02 21.62 -1.29
CA PHE A 227 -6.51 22.14 -0.03
C PHE A 227 -5.43 21.99 1.03
N ASP A 228 -5.09 23.09 1.70
CA ASP A 228 -4.22 23.05 2.87
C ASP A 228 -5.05 22.67 4.10
N MET A 229 -4.69 21.55 4.73
CA MET A 229 -5.39 20.99 5.88
C MET A 229 -5.20 21.80 7.17
N TYR A 230 -4.17 22.66 7.25
CA TYR A 230 -3.95 23.55 8.39
C TYR A 230 -4.77 24.82 8.29
N SER A 231 -4.63 25.60 7.19
CA SER A 231 -5.40 26.83 6.98
C SER A 231 -6.87 26.59 6.67
N ARG A 232 -7.20 25.37 6.26
CA ARG A 232 -8.53 24.94 5.81
C ARG A 232 -9.07 25.70 4.60
N LYS A 233 -8.17 26.07 3.68
CA LYS A 233 -8.51 26.80 2.46
C LYS A 233 -8.06 26.05 1.23
N CYS A 234 -8.70 26.34 0.10
CA CYS A 234 -8.19 25.94 -1.21
C CYS A 234 -6.94 26.78 -1.49
N SER A 235 -5.76 26.16 -1.48
CA SER A 235 -4.49 26.84 -1.76
C SER A 235 -4.29 27.05 -3.26
N GLN A 236 -4.74 26.10 -4.09
CA GLN A 236 -4.49 26.15 -5.53
C GLN A 236 -5.61 25.45 -6.33
N ILE A 237 -5.91 26.01 -7.51
CA ILE A 237 -6.79 25.40 -8.51
C ILE A 237 -6.01 25.28 -9.81
N VAL A 238 -5.69 24.05 -10.21
CA VAL A 238 -4.94 23.74 -11.43
C VAL A 238 -5.91 23.26 -12.51
N ARG A 239 -5.97 23.96 -13.64
CA ARG A 239 -6.68 23.48 -14.84
C ARG A 239 -5.80 22.46 -15.58
N ALA A 240 -5.84 21.22 -15.10
CA ALA A 240 -4.99 20.16 -15.59
C ALA A 240 -5.50 19.54 -16.90
N HIS A 241 -6.82 19.40 -17.04
CA HIS A 241 -7.44 18.66 -18.15
C HIS A 241 -8.68 19.35 -18.70
N GLU A 242 -9.03 19.03 -19.94
CA GLU A 242 -10.28 19.46 -20.60
C GLU A 242 -11.50 18.59 -20.23
N GLY A 243 -11.25 17.47 -19.54
CA GLY A 243 -12.29 16.53 -19.12
C GLY A 243 -12.04 15.98 -17.72
N PRO A 244 -12.97 15.16 -17.21
CA PRO A 244 -12.97 14.68 -15.83
C PRO A 244 -11.65 14.05 -15.37
N VAL A 245 -11.14 14.51 -14.22
CA VAL A 245 -9.94 13.92 -13.59
C VAL A 245 -10.35 12.66 -12.83
N LYS A 246 -9.98 11.50 -13.35
CA LYS A 246 -10.42 10.20 -12.83
C LYS A 246 -9.49 9.59 -11.80
N CYS A 247 -8.21 9.96 -11.82
CA CYS A 247 -7.22 9.43 -10.89
C CYS A 247 -6.13 10.45 -10.60
N LEU A 248 -5.55 10.34 -9.41
CA LEU A 248 -4.49 11.20 -8.89
C LEU A 248 -3.42 10.36 -8.22
N CYS A 249 -2.18 10.83 -8.31
CA CYS A 249 -1.04 10.34 -7.55
C CYS A 249 -0.19 11.55 -7.11
N LEU A 250 0.47 11.43 -5.95
CA LEU A 250 1.38 12.43 -5.42
C LEU A 250 2.78 11.82 -5.34
N SER A 251 3.80 12.60 -5.68
CA SER A 251 5.19 12.24 -5.39
C SER A 251 5.63 12.76 -4.02
N ASP A 252 6.71 12.19 -3.50
CA ASP A 252 7.37 12.69 -2.28
C ASP A 252 7.92 14.12 -2.48
N ASP A 253 8.27 14.50 -3.72
CA ASP A 253 8.74 15.84 -4.12
C ASP A 253 7.62 16.84 -4.43
N GLN A 254 6.40 16.61 -3.90
CA GLN A 254 5.25 17.50 -4.10
C GLN A 254 4.84 17.70 -5.58
N LEU A 255 4.98 16.67 -6.40
CA LEU A 255 4.42 16.64 -7.76
C LEU A 255 3.04 16.00 -7.73
N ILE A 256 2.10 16.62 -8.44
CA ILE A 256 0.78 16.07 -8.70
C ILE A 256 0.78 15.45 -10.09
N LEU A 257 0.43 14.17 -10.14
CA LEU A 257 0.12 13.46 -11.37
C LEU A 257 -1.37 13.24 -11.45
N SER A 258 -1.98 13.64 -12.56
CA SER A 258 -3.43 13.54 -12.75
C SER A 258 -3.78 12.94 -14.11
N GLY A 259 -4.78 12.06 -14.13
CA GLY A 259 -5.20 11.33 -15.32
C GLY A 259 -6.64 11.63 -15.69
N SER A 260 -6.86 11.95 -16.96
CA SER A 260 -8.17 12.31 -17.50
C SER A 260 -8.91 11.13 -18.10
N SER A 261 -10.25 11.21 -18.10
CA SER A 261 -11.10 10.32 -18.88
C SER A 261 -10.89 10.44 -20.40
N LEU A 262 -10.20 11.49 -20.88
CA LEU A 262 -9.85 11.67 -22.29
C LEU A 262 -8.51 11.02 -22.68
N GLY A 263 -7.76 10.48 -21.72
CA GLY A 263 -6.51 9.74 -21.97
C GLY A 263 -5.23 10.54 -21.70
N ASP A 264 -5.35 11.84 -21.43
CA ASP A 264 -4.20 12.67 -21.05
C ASP A 264 -3.77 12.40 -19.60
N VAL A 265 -2.45 12.37 -19.38
CA VAL A 265 -1.83 12.44 -18.06
C VAL A 265 -1.07 13.75 -17.96
N THR A 266 -1.22 14.46 -16.85
CA THR A 266 -0.47 15.69 -16.59
C THR A 266 0.31 15.61 -15.31
N LEU A 267 1.46 16.30 -15.33
CA LEU A 267 2.33 16.54 -14.20
C LEU A 267 2.29 18.02 -13.86
N SER A 268 2.02 18.37 -12.61
CA SER A 268 2.06 19.74 -12.11
C SER A 268 2.73 19.80 -10.74
N ALA A 269 3.59 20.79 -10.51
CA ALA A 269 4.18 21.01 -9.19
C ALA A 269 3.21 21.73 -8.26
N LEU A 270 3.19 21.34 -6.98
CA LEU A 270 2.43 22.02 -5.92
C LEU A 270 2.97 23.41 -5.61
N SER A 271 4.29 23.61 -5.72
CA SER A 271 4.95 24.85 -5.29
C SER A 271 4.93 25.98 -6.33
N SER A 272 4.78 25.69 -7.63
CA SER A 272 5.03 26.68 -8.68
C SER A 272 3.81 27.11 -9.49
N GLY A 273 2.60 26.58 -9.23
CA GLY A 273 1.37 27.11 -9.82
C GLY A 273 1.16 26.91 -11.33
N GLU A 274 2.24 26.87 -12.12
CA GLU A 274 2.19 27.34 -13.51
C GLU A 274 2.66 26.33 -14.56
N ARG A 275 3.33 25.24 -14.17
CA ARG A 275 3.86 24.27 -15.15
C ARG A 275 3.10 22.96 -15.11
N VAL A 276 2.09 22.84 -15.98
CA VAL A 276 1.41 21.58 -16.29
C VAL A 276 2.09 20.96 -17.52
N VAL A 277 2.86 19.90 -17.32
CA VAL A 277 3.46 19.11 -18.40
C VAL A 277 2.49 18.00 -18.79
N LYS A 278 2.07 17.96 -20.06
CA LYS A 278 1.24 16.86 -20.60
C LYS A 278 2.14 15.69 -21.01
N LEU A 279 1.97 14.55 -20.35
CA LEU A 279 2.51 13.26 -20.76
C LEU A 279 1.57 12.66 -21.81
N ARG A 280 1.81 12.99 -23.07
CA ARG A 280 0.96 12.51 -24.17
C ARG A 280 1.16 11.00 -24.38
N SER A 281 0.06 10.31 -24.64
CA SER A 281 0.08 8.99 -25.28
C SER A 281 -0.56 9.13 -26.66
N GLN A 282 -0.16 8.29 -27.62
CA GLN A 282 -0.64 8.40 -29.00
C GLN A 282 -2.15 8.12 -29.15
N ASP A 283 -2.78 7.49 -28.15
CA ASP A 283 -4.21 7.11 -28.22
C ASP A 283 -5.01 7.73 -27.07
N SER A 284 -6.19 8.26 -27.38
CA SER A 284 -7.14 8.88 -26.44
C SER A 284 -7.93 7.87 -25.60
N SER A 285 -7.26 6.87 -25.03
CA SER A 285 -7.91 5.91 -24.15
C SER A 285 -7.99 6.44 -22.72
N GLY A 286 -9.21 6.64 -22.21
CA GLY A 286 -9.42 7.24 -20.88
C GLY A 286 -8.66 6.55 -19.75
N ILE A 287 -7.93 7.33 -18.96
CA ILE A 287 -7.14 6.85 -17.82
C ILE A 287 -8.06 6.57 -16.64
N LYS A 288 -7.90 5.40 -16.03
CA LYS A 288 -8.68 4.93 -14.88
C LYS A 288 -7.88 4.90 -13.57
N THR A 289 -6.59 4.63 -13.65
CA THR A 289 -5.70 4.51 -12.49
C THR A 289 -4.32 5.04 -12.82
N LEU A 290 -3.68 5.63 -11.82
CA LEU A 290 -2.31 6.14 -11.88
C LEU A 290 -1.53 5.67 -10.66
N CYS A 291 -0.24 5.43 -10.85
CA CYS A 291 0.70 5.10 -9.79
C CYS A 291 2.08 5.66 -10.13
N PHE A 292 2.78 6.23 -9.16
CA PHE A 292 4.12 6.78 -9.32
C PHE A 292 5.09 6.05 -8.41
N ASN A 293 6.18 5.55 -8.98
CA ASN A 293 7.25 4.93 -8.25
C ASN A 293 8.42 5.91 -8.06
N PRO A 294 8.68 6.37 -6.82
CA PRO A 294 9.80 7.28 -6.57
C PRO A 294 11.16 6.61 -6.77
N CYS A 295 11.28 5.30 -6.56
CA CYS A 295 12.56 4.60 -6.69
C CYS A 295 13.04 4.51 -8.15
N SER A 296 12.13 4.34 -9.11
CA SER A 296 12.46 4.28 -10.54
C SER A 296 12.17 5.57 -11.31
N HIS A 297 11.56 6.58 -10.66
CA HIS A 297 11.01 7.78 -11.30
C HIS A 297 10.03 7.49 -12.45
N GLN A 298 9.34 6.35 -12.38
CA GLN A 298 8.38 5.90 -13.39
C GLN A 298 6.94 6.18 -12.96
N VAL A 299 6.11 6.56 -13.93
CA VAL A 299 4.66 6.74 -13.81
C VAL A 299 3.98 5.62 -14.58
N PHE A 300 3.03 4.94 -13.95
CA PHE A 300 2.21 3.90 -14.56
C PHE A 300 0.76 4.36 -14.68
N ALA A 301 0.15 4.20 -15.86
CA ALA A 301 -1.27 4.48 -16.08
C ALA A 301 -2.02 3.30 -16.69
N GLY A 302 -3.23 3.07 -16.19
CA GLY A 302 -4.11 1.98 -16.61
C GLY A 302 -5.33 2.58 -17.29
N THR A 303 -5.68 2.05 -18.46
CA THR A 303 -6.69 2.64 -19.35
C THR A 303 -8.01 1.87 -19.30
N ALA A 304 -9.08 2.53 -19.74
CA ALA A 304 -10.41 1.93 -19.91
C ALA A 304 -10.45 0.81 -20.96
N THR A 305 -9.48 0.79 -21.88
CA THR A 305 -9.38 -0.19 -22.98
C THR A 305 -8.44 -1.35 -22.66
N GLY A 306 -7.83 -1.37 -21.47
CA GLY A 306 -7.01 -2.49 -21.01
C GLY A 306 -5.50 -2.36 -21.25
N TYR A 307 -5.05 -1.22 -21.78
CA TYR A 307 -3.63 -0.90 -21.90
C TYR A 307 -3.05 -0.42 -20.58
N GLY A 308 -1.81 -0.85 -20.32
CA GLY A 308 -0.91 -0.27 -19.35
C GLY A 308 0.11 0.61 -20.07
N LEU A 309 0.42 1.76 -19.48
CA LEU A 309 1.36 2.75 -19.99
C LEU A 309 2.41 3.01 -18.91
N CYS A 310 3.66 3.21 -19.32
CA CYS A 310 4.73 3.64 -18.43
C CYS A 310 5.52 4.80 -19.03
N TRP A 311 5.76 5.84 -18.23
CA TRP A 311 6.64 6.94 -18.56
C TRP A 311 7.75 7.05 -17.52
N ASP A 312 8.97 7.31 -17.96
CA ASP A 312 10.01 7.90 -17.10
C ASP A 312 9.85 9.42 -17.18
N LEU A 313 9.82 10.10 -16.03
CA LEU A 313 9.68 11.56 -15.98
C LEU A 313 10.81 12.31 -16.71
N ARG A 314 11.95 11.67 -16.94
CA ARG A 314 13.13 12.22 -17.62
C ARG A 314 13.19 11.85 -19.10
N MET A 315 12.82 10.61 -19.44
CA MET A 315 12.97 10.07 -20.80
C MET A 315 11.68 10.06 -21.62
N GLY A 316 10.52 10.22 -20.99
CA GLY A 316 9.21 10.15 -21.64
C GLY A 316 8.61 8.73 -21.62
N LEU A 317 7.79 8.40 -22.62
CA LEU A 317 7.09 7.12 -22.70
C LEU A 317 8.08 5.96 -22.89
N LEU A 318 8.11 5.01 -21.96
CA LEU A 318 8.96 3.82 -22.02
C LEU A 318 8.29 2.67 -22.76
N TRP A 319 7.05 2.35 -22.38
CA TRP A 319 6.29 1.26 -23.00
C TRP A 319 4.79 1.47 -22.92
N LYS A 320 4.11 0.80 -23.83
CA LYS A 320 2.66 0.71 -23.93
C LYS A 320 2.29 -0.72 -24.31
N THR A 321 1.67 -1.45 -23.39
CA THR A 321 1.38 -2.87 -23.57
C THR A 321 -0.07 -3.15 -23.24
N ARG A 322 -0.71 -4.05 -24.00
CA ARG A 322 -2.06 -4.50 -23.67
C ARG A 322 -2.01 -5.51 -22.54
N VAL A 323 -2.37 -5.06 -21.33
CA VAL A 323 -2.29 -5.87 -20.11
C VAL A 323 -3.55 -6.70 -19.92
N SER A 324 -4.70 -6.16 -20.32
CA SER A 324 -6.01 -6.78 -20.20
C SER A 324 -6.82 -6.58 -21.48
N GLN A 325 -7.75 -7.48 -21.75
CA GLN A 325 -8.71 -7.30 -22.84
C GLN A 325 -9.75 -6.22 -22.51
N ASN A 326 -9.97 -5.97 -21.21
CA ASN A 326 -10.95 -5.03 -20.69
C ASN A 326 -10.32 -3.97 -19.76
N SER A 327 -11.13 -3.02 -19.29
CA SER A 327 -10.71 -1.91 -18.41
C SER A 327 -9.85 -2.36 -17.23
N VAL A 328 -8.71 -1.67 -17.07
CA VAL A 328 -7.87 -1.74 -15.87
C VAL A 328 -8.45 -0.76 -14.84
N TYR A 329 -8.71 -1.23 -13.62
CA TYR A 329 -9.28 -0.40 -12.57
C TYR A 329 -8.26 0.03 -11.53
N SER A 330 -7.22 -0.77 -11.32
CA SER A 330 -6.23 -0.45 -10.31
C SER A 330 -4.86 -1.00 -10.68
N MET A 331 -3.83 -0.20 -10.42
CA MET A 331 -2.42 -0.58 -10.55
C MET A 331 -1.66 -0.01 -9.36
N GLN A 332 -0.82 -0.82 -8.73
CA GLN A 332 0.01 -0.41 -7.60
C GLN A 332 1.31 -1.21 -7.58
N HIS A 333 2.36 -0.64 -7.00
CA HIS A 333 3.61 -1.31 -6.68
C HIS A 333 3.86 -1.25 -5.17
N GLN A 334 4.83 -2.02 -4.69
CA GLN A 334 5.35 -1.86 -3.33
C GLN A 334 6.34 -0.68 -3.34
N ARG A 335 6.29 0.21 -2.33
CA ARG A 335 7.03 1.49 -2.30
C ARG A 335 8.52 1.38 -2.66
N ASN A 336 9.19 0.30 -2.26
CA ASN A 336 10.63 0.10 -2.46
C ASN A 336 10.93 -0.89 -3.60
N ASP A 337 9.92 -1.46 -4.25
CA ASP A 337 10.08 -2.36 -5.39
C ASP A 337 10.04 -1.58 -6.71
N ALA A 338 11.16 -1.56 -7.42
CA ALA A 338 11.31 -0.96 -8.75
C ALA A 338 11.05 -1.95 -9.90
N SER A 339 10.67 -3.19 -9.62
CA SER A 339 10.61 -4.26 -10.60
C SER A 339 9.21 -4.81 -10.86
N THR A 340 8.34 -4.92 -9.84
CA THR A 340 7.04 -5.58 -9.98
C THR A 340 5.88 -4.61 -9.86
N LEU A 341 4.92 -4.69 -10.78
CA LEU A 341 3.67 -3.93 -10.76
C LEU A 341 2.49 -4.90 -10.67
N ALA A 342 1.58 -4.69 -9.73
CA ALA A 342 0.33 -5.44 -9.65
C ALA A 342 -0.79 -4.69 -10.37
N VAL A 343 -1.54 -5.39 -11.21
CA VAL A 343 -2.61 -4.84 -12.04
C VAL A 343 -3.88 -5.67 -11.89
N GLY A 344 -5.02 -4.99 -11.77
CA GLY A 344 -6.34 -5.60 -11.66
C GLY A 344 -7.39 -4.81 -12.42
N GLY A 345 -8.37 -5.52 -12.98
CA GLY A 345 -9.43 -4.92 -13.80
C GLY A 345 -10.75 -5.67 -13.71
N ILE A 346 -11.63 -5.34 -14.66
CA ILE A 346 -12.99 -5.89 -14.72
C ILE A 346 -13.02 -7.39 -15.03
N ASP A 347 -11.98 -7.92 -15.68
CA ASP A 347 -11.88 -9.33 -16.02
C ASP A 347 -11.59 -10.25 -14.81
N GLY A 348 -11.22 -9.65 -13.67
CA GLY A 348 -11.03 -10.32 -12.38
C GLY A 348 -9.73 -11.10 -12.25
N VAL A 349 -8.79 -10.94 -13.18
CA VAL A 349 -7.48 -11.60 -13.15
C VAL A 349 -6.46 -10.65 -12.52
N LEU A 350 -5.79 -11.10 -11.46
CA LEU A 350 -4.68 -10.38 -10.86
C LEU A 350 -3.43 -10.62 -11.71
N ARG A 351 -2.80 -9.56 -12.22
CA ARG A 351 -1.59 -9.66 -13.04
C ARG A 351 -0.41 -9.03 -12.32
N LEU A 352 0.75 -9.67 -12.46
CA LEU A 352 2.04 -9.15 -12.02
C LEU A 352 2.87 -8.86 -13.26
N LEU A 353 3.34 -7.63 -13.39
CA LEU A 353 4.08 -7.13 -14.54
C LEU A 353 5.48 -6.71 -14.15
N ASN A 354 6.41 -6.79 -15.10
CA ASN A 354 7.70 -6.14 -15.00
C ASN A 354 7.54 -4.64 -15.26
N GLN A 355 7.95 -3.80 -14.32
CA GLN A 355 7.86 -2.34 -14.40
C GLN A 355 8.67 -1.77 -15.59
N ASN A 356 9.78 -2.39 -15.95
CA ASN A 356 10.69 -1.85 -16.98
C ASN A 356 10.27 -2.24 -18.39
N THR A 357 9.74 -3.45 -18.59
CA THR A 357 9.36 -3.96 -19.93
C THR A 357 7.85 -3.91 -20.19
N GLY A 358 7.02 -3.86 -19.15
CA GLY A 358 5.57 -3.97 -19.26
C GLY A 358 5.06 -5.38 -19.54
N GLU A 359 5.95 -6.39 -19.53
CA GLU A 359 5.60 -7.79 -19.75
C GLU A 359 4.86 -8.37 -18.57
N VAL A 360 3.90 -9.25 -18.84
CA VAL A 360 3.11 -9.93 -17.80
C VAL A 360 3.89 -11.15 -17.30
N ILE A 361 4.46 -11.03 -16.10
CA ILE A 361 5.22 -12.12 -15.46
C ILE A 361 4.29 -13.23 -14.97
N SER A 362 3.14 -12.86 -14.41
CA SER A 362 2.22 -13.86 -13.85
C SER A 362 0.77 -13.39 -13.90
N ARG A 363 -0.14 -14.36 -14.12
CA ARG A 363 -1.59 -14.16 -14.11
C ARG A 363 -2.18 -15.09 -13.05
N CYS A 364 -2.85 -14.51 -12.07
CA CYS A 364 -3.34 -15.21 -10.88
C CYS A 364 -4.87 -15.14 -10.80
N ILE A 365 -5.50 -16.29 -10.53
CA ILE A 365 -6.94 -16.40 -10.24
C ILE A 365 -7.18 -17.27 -9.03
N LEU A 366 -8.42 -17.26 -8.51
CA LEU A 366 -8.81 -18.21 -7.49
C LEU A 366 -8.93 -19.62 -8.07
N ASP A 367 -8.51 -20.60 -7.30
CA ASP A 367 -8.82 -21.98 -7.58
C ASP A 367 -10.27 -22.26 -7.19
N GLY A 368 -11.03 -22.80 -8.12
CA GLY A 368 -12.47 -22.99 -7.96
C GLY A 368 -12.77 -24.24 -7.15
N TYR A 369 -13.15 -24.08 -5.89
CA TYR A 369 -14.23 -24.79 -5.18
C TYR A 369 -14.15 -24.34 -3.71
N LEU A 370 -15.18 -23.61 -3.25
CA LEU A 370 -15.40 -23.42 -1.82
C LEU A 370 -16.10 -24.70 -1.33
N SER A 371 -15.35 -25.69 -0.85
CA SER A 371 -15.95 -26.79 -0.10
C SER A 371 -16.57 -26.18 1.18
N PRO A 372 -17.87 -26.35 1.44
CA PRO A 372 -18.50 -25.85 2.67
C PRO A 372 -17.93 -26.50 3.95
N SER A 373 -17.12 -27.56 3.81
CA SER A 373 -16.60 -28.39 4.89
C SER A 373 -15.32 -27.86 5.57
N SER A 374 -14.70 -26.79 5.09
CA SER A 374 -13.61 -26.11 5.81
C SER A 374 -14.08 -24.84 6.52
N GLN A 375 -15.33 -24.82 6.99
CA GLN A 375 -15.75 -23.92 8.04
C GLN A 375 -15.09 -24.37 9.35
N ASN A 376 -13.81 -24.02 9.53
CA ASN A 376 -13.25 -24.00 10.87
C ASN A 376 -13.94 -22.85 11.62
N THR A 377 -14.99 -23.22 12.35
CA THR A 377 -15.60 -22.49 13.45
C THR A 377 -14.50 -22.03 14.41
N LEU A 378 -14.13 -20.74 14.31
CA LEU A 378 -13.57 -19.84 15.34
C LEU A 378 -12.85 -18.59 14.79
N GLY A 379 -12.85 -18.34 13.46
CA GLY A 379 -12.27 -17.12 12.89
C GLY A 379 -13.03 -16.55 11.69
N ALA A 380 -13.10 -15.23 11.59
CA ALA A 380 -13.76 -14.48 10.51
C ALA A 380 -13.07 -14.57 9.12
N THR A 381 -12.21 -15.58 8.91
CA THR A 381 -11.31 -15.73 7.76
C THR A 381 -11.47 -17.08 7.08
N GLN A 382 -11.90 -17.07 5.82
CA GLN A 382 -11.94 -18.27 4.97
C GLN A 382 -10.67 -18.35 4.13
N ARG A 383 -10.09 -19.53 3.94
CA ARG A 383 -8.87 -19.71 3.13
C ARG A 383 -9.15 -20.49 1.86
N THR A 384 -8.61 -20.03 0.74
CA THR A 384 -8.63 -20.73 -0.55
C THR A 384 -7.23 -20.74 -1.16
N ARG A 385 -7.02 -21.56 -2.18
CA ARG A 385 -5.80 -21.51 -2.99
C ARG A 385 -6.00 -20.59 -4.18
N GLY A 386 -4.92 -19.93 -4.61
CA GLY A 386 -4.87 -19.31 -5.92
C GLY A 386 -4.08 -20.19 -6.87
N ARG A 387 -4.34 -20.05 -8.17
CA ARG A 387 -3.56 -20.71 -9.22
C ARG A 387 -3.05 -19.70 -10.23
N ARG A 388 -1.87 -19.97 -10.78
CA ARG A 388 -1.32 -19.22 -11.92
C ARG A 388 -1.90 -19.77 -13.21
N LEU A 389 -2.19 -18.88 -14.15
CA LEU A 389 -2.62 -19.22 -15.50
C LEU A 389 -1.41 -19.25 -16.42
N SER A 390 -1.43 -20.17 -17.39
CA SER A 390 -0.50 -20.13 -18.52
C SER A 390 -0.85 -18.96 -19.44
N GLU A 391 0.11 -18.56 -20.27
CA GLU A 391 -0.07 -17.44 -21.20
C GLU A 391 -1.18 -17.69 -22.22
N ASP A 392 -1.38 -18.95 -22.62
CA ASP A 392 -2.35 -19.37 -23.63
C ASP A 392 -3.78 -19.57 -23.10
N THR A 393 -3.99 -19.46 -21.78
CA THR A 393 -5.31 -19.72 -21.21
C THR A 393 -6.32 -18.64 -21.64
N ALA A 394 -7.35 -19.03 -22.38
CA ALA A 394 -8.46 -18.16 -22.74
C ALA A 394 -9.25 -17.74 -21.48
N ILE A 395 -9.13 -16.47 -21.08
CA ILE A 395 -9.73 -15.93 -19.84
C ILE A 395 -11.26 -16.08 -19.84
N ASP A 396 -11.89 -16.04 -21.01
CA ASP A 396 -13.35 -16.16 -21.14
C ASP A 396 -13.89 -17.54 -20.80
N SER A 397 -13.07 -18.59 -20.92
CA SER A 397 -13.43 -19.96 -20.51
C SER A 397 -13.52 -20.13 -18.99
N ILE A 398 -12.95 -19.20 -18.21
CA ILE A 398 -12.85 -19.28 -16.76
C ILE A 398 -14.16 -18.76 -16.13
N LEU A 399 -14.73 -19.56 -15.23
CA LEU A 399 -15.91 -19.20 -14.44
C LEU A 399 -15.75 -17.86 -13.72
N ARG A 400 -16.75 -16.98 -13.85
CA ARG A 400 -16.77 -15.64 -13.23
C ARG A 400 -16.68 -15.69 -11.69
N SER A 401 -17.10 -16.77 -11.06
CA SER A 401 -16.96 -17.00 -9.61
C SER A 401 -15.49 -17.04 -9.16
N CYS A 402 -14.61 -17.57 -10.00
CA CYS A 402 -13.16 -17.63 -9.74
C CYS A 402 -12.45 -16.30 -10.03
N ARG A 403 -13.07 -15.43 -10.85
CA ARG A 403 -12.53 -14.14 -11.31
C ARG A 403 -13.51 -12.98 -11.15
N PRO A 404 -13.98 -12.66 -9.93
CA PRO A 404 -14.79 -11.47 -9.75
C PRO A 404 -13.97 -10.21 -10.07
N PRO A 405 -14.60 -9.16 -10.63
CA PRO A 405 -13.94 -7.91 -10.98
C PRO A 405 -13.13 -7.36 -9.80
N ILE A 406 -11.89 -6.95 -10.07
CA ILE A 406 -11.01 -6.31 -9.08
C ILE A 406 -11.27 -4.80 -9.16
N THR A 407 -11.89 -4.22 -8.14
CA THR A 407 -12.23 -2.79 -8.12
C THR A 407 -11.04 -1.93 -7.70
N CYS A 408 -10.30 -2.38 -6.69
CA CYS A 408 -9.10 -1.73 -6.19
C CYS A 408 -8.13 -2.78 -5.66
N LEU A 409 -6.83 -2.51 -5.78
CA LEU A 409 -5.79 -3.36 -5.24
C LEU A 409 -4.78 -2.54 -4.44
N ALA A 410 -4.08 -3.21 -3.54
CA ALA A 410 -2.96 -2.66 -2.80
C ALA A 410 -1.87 -3.72 -2.64
N VAL A 411 -0.61 -3.31 -2.71
CA VAL A 411 0.53 -4.23 -2.65
C VAL A 411 1.30 -4.00 -1.36
N GLY A 412 1.57 -5.10 -0.65
CA GLY A 412 2.46 -5.14 0.50
C GLY A 412 3.54 -6.20 0.32
N MET A 413 4.46 -6.28 1.27
CA MET A 413 5.52 -7.29 1.23
C MET A 413 4.93 -8.71 1.19
N LYS A 414 5.29 -9.46 0.14
CA LYS A 414 4.80 -10.82 -0.20
C LYS A 414 3.27 -10.95 -0.26
N LYS A 415 2.54 -9.84 -0.38
CA LYS A 415 1.08 -9.80 -0.27
C LYS A 415 0.48 -8.88 -1.32
N VAL A 416 -0.61 -9.29 -1.93
CA VAL A 416 -1.48 -8.41 -2.72
C VAL A 416 -2.87 -8.47 -2.12
N ILE A 417 -3.47 -7.31 -1.87
CA ILE A 417 -4.82 -7.19 -1.35
C ILE A 417 -5.71 -6.74 -2.50
N THR A 418 -6.80 -7.44 -2.73
CA THR A 418 -7.80 -7.07 -3.75
C THR A 418 -9.15 -6.88 -3.12
N THR A 419 -9.84 -5.83 -3.56
CA THR A 419 -11.25 -5.57 -3.27
C THR A 419 -12.08 -5.84 -4.50
N HIS A 420 -13.34 -6.17 -4.25
CA HIS A 420 -14.29 -6.63 -5.24
C HIS A 420 -15.67 -6.08 -4.86
N ASN A 421 -16.64 -6.18 -5.79
CA ASN A 421 -18.06 -5.95 -5.50
C ASN A 421 -18.67 -7.08 -4.63
N SER A 422 -17.98 -7.48 -3.57
CA SER A 422 -18.34 -8.53 -2.64
C SER A 422 -18.01 -8.11 -1.21
N LYS A 423 -18.63 -8.77 -0.23
CA LYS A 423 -18.42 -8.53 1.20
C LYS A 423 -17.00 -8.90 1.69
N TYR A 424 -16.23 -9.58 0.83
CA TYR A 424 -14.92 -10.11 1.18
C TYR A 424 -13.80 -9.27 0.55
N ILE A 425 -12.81 -8.97 1.38
CA ILE A 425 -11.49 -8.50 0.98
C ILE A 425 -10.62 -9.73 0.81
N ARG A 426 -9.88 -9.84 -0.29
CA ARG A 426 -8.99 -10.98 -0.54
C ARG A 426 -7.55 -10.58 -0.33
N ILE A 427 -6.83 -11.37 0.46
CA ILE A 427 -5.40 -11.21 0.70
C ILE A 427 -4.68 -12.38 0.06
N TRP A 428 -4.04 -12.11 -1.07
CA TRP A 428 -3.17 -13.01 -1.79
C TRP A 428 -1.82 -13.02 -1.11
N LYS A 429 -1.43 -14.15 -0.53
CA LYS A 429 -0.14 -14.41 0.09
C LYS A 429 0.68 -15.28 -0.83
N PHE A 430 1.91 -14.85 -1.05
CA PHE A 430 2.86 -15.54 -1.89
C PHE A 430 3.93 -16.13 -0.98
N ASP A 431 3.73 -17.40 -0.63
CA ASP A 431 4.62 -18.12 0.27
C ASP A 431 5.66 -18.90 -0.54
N ARG A 432 6.87 -19.05 -0.01
CA ARG A 432 7.90 -19.87 -0.67
C ARG A 432 7.42 -21.33 -0.75
N SER A 433 7.69 -21.98 -1.87
CA SER A 433 7.36 -23.40 -2.13
C SER A 433 8.15 -24.35 -1.25
#